data_AF-A0A0F2Q1P4-F1
#
_entry.id   AF-A0A0F2Q1P4-F1
#
_cell.length_a   1.000
_cell.length_b   1.000
_cell.length_c   1.000
_cell.angle_alpha   90.00
_cell.angle_beta   90.00
_cell.angle_gamma   90.00
#
_symmetry.space_group_name_H-M   'P 1'
#
loop_
_entity.id
_entity.type
_entity.pdbx_description
1 polymer ?
#
loop_
_entity_poly.entity_id
_entity_poly.type
_entity_poly.pdbx_seq_one_letter_code
_entity_poly.pdbx_strand_id
1 'polypeptide(L)'
;MNFQQQQNVIKNPQSNILPKVKGPEMNDRDRCNDILATEKYMTDNFNVFLREASNQQLYNEIKQILNESHDCARDLFNTMFQEGWYKLTPASQQEIQQTQQQFANYLETQNPY
;
A
#
# COMPACT_ATOMS: atom_id res chain seq x y z
N MET A 1 10.69 -21.39 -27.76
CA MET A 1 11.09 -21.53 -26.34
C MET A 1 10.25 -20.55 -25.54
N ASN A 2 9.41 -21.05 -24.63
CA ASN A 2 8.51 -20.23 -23.82
C ASN A 2 9.28 -19.75 -22.59
N PHE A 3 9.59 -18.46 -22.51
CA PHE A 3 10.09 -17.85 -21.28
C PHE A 3 8.89 -17.50 -20.40
N GLN A 4 8.39 -18.48 -19.64
CA GLN A 4 7.56 -18.16 -18.48
C GLN A 4 8.46 -17.44 -17.46
N GLN A 5 8.44 -16.11 -17.46
CA GLN A 5 9.00 -15.33 -16.35
C GLN A 5 8.22 -15.72 -15.09
N GLN A 6 8.85 -16.51 -14.22
CA GLN A 6 8.36 -16.69 -12.86
C GLN A 6 8.37 -15.30 -12.20
N GLN A 7 7.19 -14.74 -11.92
CA GLN A 7 7.05 -13.56 -11.07
C GLN A 7 7.63 -13.91 -9.68
N ASN A 8 8.81 -13.39 -9.39
CA ASN A 8 9.46 -13.59 -8.09
C ASN A 8 8.73 -12.75 -7.05
N VAL A 9 7.86 -13.37 -6.26
CA VAL A 9 7.22 -12.73 -5.11
C VAL A 9 8.28 -12.40 -4.06
N ILE A 10 8.36 -11.13 -3.67
CA ILE A 10 9.26 -10.63 -2.63
C ILE A 10 8.56 -10.78 -1.28
N LYS A 11 9.13 -11.59 -0.38
CA LYS A 11 8.64 -11.82 0.98
C LYS A 11 9.77 -12.30 1.88
N ASN A 12 9.68 -12.00 3.17
CA ASN A 12 10.56 -12.61 4.18
C ASN A 12 10.01 -13.97 4.65
N PRO A 13 10.86 -14.82 5.26
CA PRO A 13 10.41 -16.00 5.97
C PRO A 13 9.35 -15.64 7.02
N GLN A 14 8.31 -16.45 7.14
CA GLN A 14 7.25 -16.20 8.12
C GLN A 14 7.75 -16.54 9.52
N SER A 15 7.47 -15.67 10.48
CA SER A 15 7.78 -15.93 11.89
C SER A 15 6.93 -17.06 12.49
N ASN A 16 7.44 -17.67 13.56
CA ASN A 16 6.77 -18.76 14.27
C ASN A 16 5.79 -18.26 15.36
N ILE A 17 5.46 -16.96 15.36
CA ILE A 17 4.61 -16.32 16.37
C ILE A 17 3.12 -16.62 16.10
N LEU A 18 2.74 -16.75 14.83
CA LEU A 18 1.36 -17.06 14.47
C LEU A 18 1.02 -18.52 14.76
N PRO A 19 -0.21 -18.82 15.21
CA PRO A 19 -0.64 -20.19 15.41
C PRO A 19 -0.69 -20.95 14.09
N LYS A 20 -0.37 -22.24 14.12
CA LYS A 20 -0.41 -23.12 12.94
C LYS A 20 -1.82 -23.26 12.36
N VAL A 21 -2.83 -23.17 13.22
CA VAL A 21 -4.26 -23.20 12.86
C VAL A 21 -4.88 -21.90 13.33
N LYS A 22 -5.57 -21.20 12.43
CA LYS A 22 -6.25 -19.94 12.76
C LYS A 22 -7.50 -20.22 13.60
N GLY A 23 -7.55 -19.64 14.80
CA GLY A 23 -8.75 -19.60 15.65
C GLY A 23 -9.73 -18.50 15.24
N PRO A 24 -10.91 -18.42 15.88
CA PRO A 24 -11.87 -17.34 15.65
C PRO A 24 -11.38 -15.97 16.14
N GLU A 25 -10.36 -15.92 17.00
CA GLU A 25 -9.81 -14.69 17.55
C GLU A 25 -8.88 -13.97 16.57
N MET A 26 -8.79 -12.65 16.70
CA MET A 26 -7.81 -11.85 15.98
C MET A 26 -6.39 -12.11 16.52
N ASN A 27 -5.53 -12.66 15.66
CA ASN A 27 -4.08 -12.75 15.91
C ASN A 27 -3.38 -11.43 15.54
N ASP A 28 -2.09 -11.34 15.84
CA ASP A 28 -1.29 -10.13 15.63
C ASP A 28 -1.26 -9.69 14.16
N ARG A 29 -1.23 -10.65 13.23
CA ARG A 29 -1.30 -10.32 11.80
C ARG A 29 -2.64 -9.70 11.44
N ASP A 30 -3.75 -10.22 11.96
CA ASP A 30 -5.09 -9.64 11.72
C ASP A 30 -5.17 -8.22 12.31
N ARG A 31 -4.61 -7.99 13.51
CA ARG A 31 -4.55 -6.66 14.15
C ARG A 31 -3.70 -5.68 13.37
N CYS A 32 -2.49 -6.07 12.96
CA CYS A 32 -1.63 -5.20 12.15
C CYS A 32 -2.26 -4.84 10.81
N ASN A 33 -2.99 -5.77 10.17
CA ASN A 33 -3.73 -5.44 8.94
C ASN A 33 -4.84 -4.43 9.18
N ASP A 34 -5.62 -4.59 10.27
CA ASP A 34 -6.70 -3.67 10.63
C ASP A 34 -6.17 -2.25 10.92
N ILE A 35 -5.10 -2.15 11.71
CA ILE A 35 -4.46 -0.87 12.01
C ILE A 35 -3.86 -0.27 10.73
N LEU A 36 -3.16 -1.05 9.89
CA LEU A 36 -2.60 -0.55 8.64
C LEU A 36 -3.69 -0.04 7.67
N ALA A 37 -4.86 -0.69 7.63
CA ALA A 37 -5.99 -0.22 6.84
C ALA A 37 -6.55 1.11 7.38
N THR A 38 -6.60 1.24 8.70
CA THR A 38 -7.03 2.47 9.38
C THR A 38 -6.08 3.63 9.10
N GLU A 39 -4.77 3.42 9.22
CA GLU A 39 -3.78 4.46 8.92
C GLU A 39 -3.87 4.91 7.46
N LYS A 40 -4.01 3.97 6.51
CA LYS A 40 -4.23 4.31 5.08
C LYS A 40 -5.47 5.21 4.92
N TYR A 41 -6.59 4.80 5.50
CA TYR A 41 -7.83 5.58 5.48
C TYR A 41 -7.65 6.98 6.06
N MET A 42 -6.98 7.12 7.21
CA MET A 42 -6.70 8.42 7.82
C MET A 42 -5.84 9.29 6.90
N THR A 43 -4.74 8.72 6.37
CA THR A 43 -3.82 9.48 5.49
C THR A 43 -4.51 9.95 4.20
N ASP A 44 -5.38 9.14 3.60
CA ASP A 44 -6.15 9.55 2.41
C ASP A 44 -7.06 10.76 2.72
N ASN A 45 -7.78 10.71 3.85
CA ASN A 45 -8.67 11.79 4.26
C ASN A 45 -7.92 13.06 4.66
N PHE A 46 -6.82 12.94 5.39
CA PHE A 46 -5.99 14.09 5.75
C PHE A 46 -5.36 14.75 4.53
N ASN A 47 -4.97 13.96 3.51
CA ASN A 47 -4.51 14.52 2.23
C ASN A 47 -5.61 15.33 1.53
N VAL A 48 -6.87 14.86 1.54
CA VAL A 48 -8.00 15.64 1.01
C VAL A 48 -8.17 16.93 1.82
N PHE A 49 -8.27 16.82 3.14
CA PHE A 49 -8.48 17.96 4.03
C PHE A 49 -7.38 19.03 3.86
N LEU A 50 -6.12 18.61 3.90
CA LEU A 50 -4.98 19.51 3.87
C LEU A 50 -4.86 20.28 2.55
N ARG A 51 -5.30 19.70 1.43
CA ARG A 51 -5.36 20.40 0.14
C ARG A 51 -6.39 21.53 0.11
N GLU A 52 -7.43 21.44 0.94
CA GLU A 52 -8.57 22.36 0.95
C GLU A 52 -8.60 23.27 2.20
N ALA A 53 -7.65 23.08 3.14
CA ALA A 53 -7.59 23.83 4.38
C ALA A 53 -7.24 25.31 4.13
N SER A 54 -8.19 26.20 4.39
CA SER A 54 -8.02 27.66 4.24
C SER A 54 -7.38 28.35 5.45
N ASN A 55 -7.34 27.68 6.61
CA ASN A 55 -6.73 28.18 7.84
C ASN A 55 -5.31 27.63 8.00
N GLN A 56 -4.32 28.51 8.12
CA GLN A 56 -2.91 28.14 8.17
C GLN A 56 -2.51 27.34 9.43
N GLN A 57 -3.11 27.66 10.59
CA GLN A 57 -2.81 26.95 11.82
C GLN A 57 -3.33 25.51 11.73
N LEU A 58 -4.57 25.34 11.31
CA LEU A 58 -5.19 24.03 11.13
C LEU A 58 -4.48 23.22 10.04
N TYR A 59 -4.06 23.87 8.95
CA TYR A 59 -3.22 23.24 7.94
C TYR A 59 -1.94 22.65 8.55
N ASN A 60 -1.23 23.43 9.38
CA ASN A 60 0.03 22.97 9.99
C ASN A 60 -0.20 21.83 10.99
N GLU A 61 -1.25 21.91 11.82
CA GLU A 61 -1.61 20.86 12.78
C GLU A 61 -1.94 19.53 12.07
N ILE A 62 -2.82 19.57 11.06
CA ILE A 62 -3.17 18.37 10.30
C ILE A 62 -1.99 17.85 9.49
N LYS A 63 -1.11 18.74 8.99
CA LYS A 63 0.12 18.31 8.31
C LYS A 63 1.02 17.49 9.21
N GLN A 64 1.15 17.89 10.48
CA GLN A 64 1.93 17.13 11.45
C GLN A 64 1.30 15.75 11.69
N ILE A 65 -0.02 15.70 11.95
CA ILE A 65 -0.75 14.45 12.18
C ILE A 65 -0.62 13.52 10.96
N LEU A 66 -0.77 14.06 9.74
CA LEU A 66 -0.62 13.30 8.50
C LEU A 66 0.77 12.67 8.38
N ASN A 67 1.83 13.41 8.72
CA ASN A 67 3.19 12.88 8.69
C ASN A 67 3.36 11.75 9.72
N GLU A 68 2.87 11.95 10.94
CA GLU A 68 2.90 10.93 12.01
C GLU A 68 2.13 9.66 11.59
N SER A 69 0.95 9.78 11.00
CA SER A 69 0.18 8.66 10.45
C SER A 69 0.90 7.95 9.30
N HIS A 70 1.59 8.69 8.43
CA HIS A 70 2.42 8.09 7.38
C HIS A 70 3.57 7.26 7.97
N ASP A 71 4.25 7.77 8.99
CA ASP A 71 5.33 7.07 9.68
C ASP A 71 4.80 5.81 10.39
N CYS A 72 3.66 5.90 11.08
CA CYS A 72 2.97 4.75 11.67
C CYS A 72 2.61 3.67 10.63
N ALA A 73 2.03 4.07 9.50
CA ALA A 73 1.71 3.14 8.41
C ALA A 73 2.98 2.45 7.86
N ARG A 74 4.07 3.21 7.75
CA ARG A 74 5.38 2.71 7.28
C ARG A 74 5.96 1.69 8.24
N ASP A 75 5.91 1.97 9.55
CA ASP A 75 6.42 1.09 10.59
C ASP A 75 5.60 -0.21 10.69
N LEU A 76 4.28 -0.13 10.59
CA LEU A 76 3.40 -1.30 10.51
C LEU A 76 3.73 -2.15 9.28
N PHE A 77 3.85 -1.53 8.11
CA PHE A 77 4.25 -2.24 6.88
C PHE A 77 5.60 -2.94 7.05
N ASN A 78 6.61 -2.24 7.57
CA ASN A 78 7.95 -2.81 7.76
C ASN A 78 7.92 -3.97 8.76
N THR A 79 7.20 -3.83 9.87
CA THR A 79 7.02 -4.88 10.88
C THR A 79 6.37 -6.11 10.25
N MET A 80 5.24 -5.94 9.57
CA MET A 80 4.56 -7.03 8.88
C MET A 80 5.41 -7.69 7.80
N PHE A 81 6.23 -6.90 7.10
CA PHE A 81 7.14 -7.42 6.09
C PHE A 81 8.28 -8.22 6.73
N GLN A 82 8.88 -7.76 7.83
CA GLN A 82 9.90 -8.47 8.60
C GLN A 82 9.37 -9.81 9.14
N GLU A 83 8.14 -9.83 9.64
CA GLU A 83 7.47 -11.04 10.15
C GLU A 83 7.00 -12.01 9.04
N GLY A 84 7.19 -11.64 7.76
CA GLY A 84 6.77 -12.43 6.60
C GLY A 84 5.26 -12.45 6.37
N TRP A 85 4.52 -11.52 6.96
CA TRP A 85 3.06 -11.39 6.85
C TRP A 85 2.60 -10.63 5.62
N TYR A 86 3.52 -9.91 4.98
CA TYR A 86 3.30 -9.12 3.76
C TYR A 86 4.11 -9.68 2.59
N LYS A 87 3.53 -9.68 1.40
CA LYS A 87 4.16 -10.13 0.14
C LYS A 87 4.03 -9.04 -0.90
N LEU A 88 5.09 -8.79 -1.65
CA LEU A 88 5.09 -7.86 -2.78
C LEU A 88 5.27 -8.65 -4.07
N THR A 89 4.39 -8.42 -5.04
CA THR A 89 4.53 -8.98 -6.38
C THR A 89 5.09 -7.88 -7.28
N PRO A 90 6.32 -8.01 -7.80
CA PRO A 90 6.81 -7.06 -8.78
C PRO A 90 5.96 -7.18 -10.05
N ALA A 91 5.58 -6.04 -10.62
CA ALA A 91 4.98 -6.03 -11.96
C ALA A 91 5.99 -6.59 -12.97
N SER A 92 5.53 -7.48 -13.85
CA SER A 92 6.33 -7.97 -14.96
C SER A 92 6.54 -6.86 -15.99
N GLN A 93 7.62 -6.96 -16.77
CA GLN A 93 7.86 -6.02 -17.86
C GLN A 93 6.73 -6.03 -18.89
N GLN A 94 6.08 -7.18 -19.09
CA GLN A 94 4.93 -7.31 -19.98
C GLN A 94 3.73 -6.53 -19.44
N GLU A 95 3.39 -6.65 -18.14
CA GLU A 95 2.30 -5.88 -17.52
C GLU A 95 2.57 -4.37 -17.64
N ILE A 96 3.82 -3.94 -17.39
CA ILE A 96 4.22 -2.54 -17.53
C ILE A 96 4.02 -2.06 -18.99
N GLN A 97 4.52 -2.80 -19.97
CA GLN A 97 4.36 -2.45 -21.40
C GLN A 97 2.88 -2.41 -21.82
N GLN A 98 2.09 -3.37 -21.34
CA GLN A 98 0.67 -3.44 -21.66
C GLN A 98 -0.10 -2.26 -21.06
N THR A 99 0.17 -1.88 -19.81
CA THR A 99 -0.42 -0.68 -19.20
C THR A 99 0.03 0.59 -19.92
N GLN A 100 1.31 0.71 -20.32
CA GLN A 100 1.78 1.84 -21.11
C GLN A 100 1.03 1.98 -22.45
N GLN A 101 0.87 0.88 -23.19
CA GLN A 101 0.11 0.86 -24.45
C GLN A 101 -1.37 1.22 -24.24
N GLN A 102 -2.01 0.72 -23.17
CA GLN A 102 -3.39 1.06 -22.85
C GLN A 102 -3.57 2.57 -22.63
N PHE A 103 -2.67 3.21 -21.87
CA PHE A 103 -2.72 4.65 -21.66
C PHE A 103 -2.39 5.45 -22.93
N ALA A 104 -1.44 5.00 -23.75
CA ALA A 104 -1.15 5.64 -25.03
C ALA A 104 -2.37 5.62 -25.97
N ASN A 105 -3.03 4.46 -26.10
CA ASN A 105 -4.26 4.33 -26.89
C ASN A 105 -5.39 5.18 -26.30
N TYR A 106 -5.54 5.23 -24.98
CA TYR A 106 -6.55 6.08 -24.34
C TYR A 106 -6.33 7.56 -24.70
N LEU A 107 -5.09 8.05 -24.64
CA LEU A 107 -4.74 9.42 -25.04
C LEU A 107 -5.07 9.70 -26.51
N GLU A 108 -4.77 8.77 -27.42
CA GLU A 108 -5.15 8.90 -28.83
C GLU A 108 -6.67 8.97 -29.02
N THR A 109 -7.44 8.16 -28.29
CA THR A 109 -8.91 8.16 -28.39
C THR A 109 -9.59 9.38 -27.75
N GLN A 110 -8.94 9.99 -26.76
CA GLN A 110 -9.46 11.18 -26.06
C GLN A 110 -8.97 12.49 -26.68
N ASN A 111 -8.03 12.47 -27.63
CA ASN A 111 -7.61 13.66 -28.34
C ASN A 111 -8.56 13.91 -29.51
N PRO A 112 -9.41 14.95 -29.48
CA PRO A 112 -10.41 15.21 -30.53
C PRO A 112 -9.83 15.87 -31.79
N TYR A 113 -8.50 15.97 -31.93
CA TYR A 113 -7.79 16.61 -33.03
C TYR A 113 -6.72 15.70 -33.63
#